data_AF-A0A496RPA4-F1
#
_entry.id   AF-A0A496RPA4-F1
#
_cell.length_a   1.000
_cell.length_b   1.000
_cell.length_c   1.000
_cell.angle_alpha   90.00
_cell.angle_beta   90.00
_cell.angle_gamma   90.00
#
_symmetry.space_group_name_H-M   'P 1'
#
loop_
_entity.id
_entity.type
_entity.pdbx_description
1 polymer ?
#
loop_
_entity_poly.entity_id
_entity_poly.type
_entity_poly.pdbx_seq_one_letter_code
_entity_poly.pdbx_strand_id
1 'polypeptide(L)' 'LKSELVYRRENYKTREEAKKSIFKYIEIYYNGKRMHSSIGYMSPEEFENLHSFSKSTVP' A
#
# COMPACT_ATOMS: atom_id res chain seq x y z
N LEU A 1 -8.13 7.96 2.84
CA LEU A 1 -6.78 7.62 3.37
C LEU A 1 -6.72 8.07 4.83
N LYS A 2 -6.40 7.17 5.78
CA LYS A 2 -6.20 7.57 7.18
C LYS A 2 -4.87 8.34 7.27
N SER A 3 -4.98 9.67 7.28
CA SER A 3 -3.89 10.65 7.39
C SER A 3 -3.09 10.52 8.68
N GLU A 4 -3.58 9.76 9.67
CA GLU A 4 -2.97 9.62 11.00
C GLU A 4 -1.64 8.88 11.06
N LEU A 5 -1.26 8.11 10.02
CA LEU A 5 0.01 7.34 10.05
C LEU A 5 1.15 8.02 9.28
N VAL A 6 0.85 8.87 8.29
CA VAL A 6 1.86 9.58 7.50
C VAL A 6 2.47 10.76 8.28
N TYR A 7 1.71 11.37 9.19
CA TYR A 7 2.14 12.59 9.88
C TYR A 7 2.80 12.38 11.25
N ARG A 8 2.79 11.17 11.81
CA ARG A 8 3.06 11.00 13.25
C ARG A 8 4.51 10.73 13.65
N ARG A 9 5.49 10.67 12.73
CA ARG A 9 6.84 10.25 13.14
C ARG A 9 8.06 10.99 12.65
N GLU A 10 8.01 11.83 11.62
CA GLU A 10 9.28 12.28 11.04
C GLU A 10 9.30 13.79 10.79
N ASN A 11 10.18 14.47 11.53
CA ASN A 11 10.63 15.83 11.21
C ASN A 11 11.49 15.75 9.94
N TYR A 12 10.85 15.65 8.78
CA TYR A 12 11.54 15.67 7.50
C TYR A 12 12.25 17.00 7.32
N LYS A 13 13.57 16.95 7.09
CA LYS A 13 14.36 18.16 6.81
C LYS A 13 14.19 18.59 5.36
N THR A 14 13.87 17.65 4.47
CA THR A 14 13.67 17.90 3.04
C THR A 14 12.43 17.20 2.48
N ARG A 15 11.89 17.76 1.39
CA ARG A 15 10.75 17.18 0.66
C ARG A 15 11.06 15.79 0.09
N GLU A 16 12.31 15.52 -0.26
CA GLU A 16 12.74 14.24 -0.81
C GLU A 16 12.75 13.12 0.25
N GLU A 17 13.13 13.43 1.50
CA GLU A 17 13.02 12.49 2.62
C GLU A 17 11.56 12.11 2.89
N ALA A 18 10.66 13.11 2.87
CA ALA A 18 9.23 12.88 3.04
C ALA A 18 8.68 11.96 1.93
N LYS A 19 9.04 12.22 0.66
CA LYS A 19 8.64 11.36 -0.47
C LYS A 19 9.12 9.92 -0.31
N LYS A 20 10.39 9.72 0.07
CA LYS A 20 10.95 8.37 0.29
C LYS A 20 10.23 7.62 1.41
N SER A 21 9.93 8.31 2.51
CA SER A 21 9.23 7.69 3.64
C SER A 21 7.78 7.35 3.29
N ILE A 22 7.08 8.25 2.58
CA ILE A 22 5.72 7.99 2.06
C ILE A 22 5.73 6.80 1.09
N PHE A 23 6.68 6.76 0.16
CA PHE A 23 6.81 5.67 -0.81
C PHE A 23 7.01 4.33 -0.10
N LYS A 24 7.96 4.28 0.86
CA LYS A 24 8.21 3.10 1.69
C LYS A 24 6.98 2.66 2.49
N TYR A 25 6.21 3.61 3.02
CA TYR A 25 4.97 3.32 3.73
C TYR A 25 3.91 2.71 2.80
N ILE A 26 3.73 3.29 1.61
CA ILE A 26 2.75 2.81 0.63
C ILE A 26 3.12 1.39 0.16
N GLU A 27 4.36 1.16 -0.24
CA GLU A 27 4.77 -0.15 -0.78
C GLU A 27 4.80 -1.23 0.30
N ILE A 28 5.51 -1.01 1.41
CA ILE A 28 5.80 -2.07 2.37
C ILE A 28 4.63 -2.31 3.33
N TYR A 29 3.95 -1.25 3.75
CA TYR A 29 2.93 -1.34 4.80
C TYR A 29 1.52 -1.31 4.23
N TYR A 30 1.23 -0.36 3.34
CA TYR A 30 -0.13 -0.21 2.83
C TYR A 30 -0.46 -1.33 1.83
N ASN A 31 0.36 -1.52 0.81
CA ASN A 31 0.10 -2.52 -0.23
C ASN A 31 0.32 -3.95 0.27
N GLY A 32 1.40 -4.19 1.04
CA GLY A 32 1.76 -5.55 1.46
C GLY A 32 1.10 -6.06 2.74
N LYS A 33 0.76 -5.19 3.71
CA LYS A 33 0.36 -5.63 5.07
C LYS A 33 -1.02 -5.19 5.53
N ARG A 34 -1.65 -4.25 4.83
CA ARG A 34 -2.94 -3.73 5.25
C ARG A 34 -4.04 -4.68 4.81
N MET A 35 -4.56 -5.47 5.75
CA MET A 35 -5.75 -6.29 5.47
C MET A 35 -7.00 -5.42 5.36
N HIS A 36 -7.76 -5.61 4.29
CA HIS A 36 -9.00 -4.90 4.04
C HIS A 36 -10.18 -5.89 4.15
N SER A 37 -11.08 -5.66 5.10
CA SER A 37 -12.27 -6.51 5.31
C SER A 37 -13.21 -6.52 4.11
N SER A 38 -13.24 -5.45 3.31
CA SER A 38 -14.03 -5.36 2.07
C SER A 38 -13.53 -6.26 0.94
N ILE A 39 -12.30 -6.76 1.01
CA ILE A 39 -11.69 -7.67 0.02
C ILE A 39 -11.32 -9.02 0.66
N GLY A 40 -12.11 -9.46 1.64
CA GLY A 40 -11.91 -10.77 2.26
C GLY A 40 -10.68 -10.86 3.17
N TYR A 41 -10.30 -9.74 3.81
CA TYR A 41 -9.11 -9.65 4.68
C TYR A 41 -7.78 -9.86 3.95
N MET A 42 -7.76 -9.67 2.64
CA MET A 42 -6.53 -9.70 1.85
C MET A 42 -5.83 -8.33 1.88
N SER A 43 -4.53 -8.32 1.62
CA SER A 43 -3.81 -7.10 1.29
C SER A 43 -4.15 -6.65 -0.14
N PRO A 44 -4.00 -5.35 -0.47
CA PRO A 44 -4.17 -4.87 -1.83
C PRO A 44 -3.29 -5.62 -2.84
N GLU A 45 -2.04 -5.95 -2.46
CA GLU A 45 -1.13 -6.72 -3.30
C GLU A 45 -1.62 -8.16 -3.53
N GLU A 46 -2.10 -8.84 -2.49
CA GLU A 46 -2.67 -10.19 -2.61
C GLU A 46 -3.91 -10.19 -3.50
N PHE A 47 -4.77 -9.19 -3.34
CA PHE A 47 -5.97 -9.03 -4.15
C PHE A 47 -5.64 -8.76 -5.62
N GLU A 48 -4.72 -7.83 -5.91
CA GLU A 48 -4.26 -7.56 -7.27
C GLU A 48 -3.58 -8.79 -7.89
N ASN A 49 -2.78 -9.55 -7.15
CA ASN A 49 -2.18 -10.79 -7.64
C ASN A 49 -3.25 -11.82 -8.01
N LEU A 50 -4.23 -12.05 -7.14
CA LEU A 50 -5.37 -12.95 -7.41
C LEU A 50 -6.18 -12.53 -8.64
N HIS A 51 -6.40 -11.23 -8.84
CA HIS A 51 -7.21 -10.73 -9.96
C HIS A 51 -6.41 -10.55 -11.25
N SER A 52 -5.10 -10.33 -11.17
CA SER A 52 -4.19 -10.24 -12.32
C SER A 52 -4.02 -11.59 -13.01
N PHE A 53 -4.07 -12.70 -12.27
CA PHE A 53 -4.12 -14.04 -12.85
C PHE A 53 -5.41 -14.29 -13.67
N SER A 54 -6.53 -13.63 -13.34
CA SER A 54 -7.77 -13.76 -14.10
C SER A 54 -7.77 -13.00 -15.44
N LYS A 55 -6.89 -12.00 -15.60
CA LYS A 55 -6.80 -11.21 -16.85
C LYS A 55 -5.98 -11.90 -17.96
N SER A 56 -5.29 -13.00 -17.65
CA SER A 56 -4.50 -13.78 -18.62
C SER A 56 -5.24 -15.00 -19.17
N THR A 57 -6.51 -15.20 -18.82
CA THR A 57 -7.37 -16.19 -19.49
C THR A 57 -8.38 -15.46 -20.37
N VAL A 58 -7.87 -14.87 -21.45
CA VAL A 58 -8.69 -14.58 -22.64
C VAL A 58 -8.21 -15.56 -23.71
N PRO A 59 -9.08 -16.43 -24.26
CA PRO A 59 -8.71 -17.36 -25.32
C PRO A 59 -8.27 -16.66 -26.61
#